data_AF-A0A5R9FP76-F1
#
_entry.id   AF-A0A5R9FP76-F1
#
_cell.length_a   1.000
_cell.length_b   1.000
_cell.length_c   1.000
_cell.angle_alpha   90.00
_cell.angle_beta   90.00
_cell.angle_gamma   90.00
#
_symmetry.space_group_name_H-M   'P 1'
#
loop_
_entity.id
_entity.type
_entity.pdbx_description
1 polymer ?
#
loop_
_entity_poly.entity_id
_entity_poly.type
_entity_poly.pdbx_seq_one_letter_code
_entity_poly.pdbx_strand_id
1 'polypeptide(L)'
;MATPLIPSPRPTLTAAQAVALTLLRDGYTQRTITARTGVEPDDLYRLAMLHDITAPHGTVEGHHCHEARQEDPCTKCTHAFGRVHARQHARHRRTLAAVPRSLRPRGRQGRRAVR
;
A
#
# COMPACT_ATOMS: atom_id res chain seq x y z
N MET A 1 -5.90 39.01 -27.68
CA MET A 1 -4.53 38.48 -27.74
C MET A 1 -4.41 37.43 -26.64
N ALA A 2 -4.46 36.15 -26.99
CA ALA A 2 -4.34 35.06 -26.02
C ALA A 2 -2.86 34.86 -25.68
N THR A 3 -2.51 35.04 -24.41
CA THR A 3 -1.17 34.75 -23.90
C THR A 3 -0.90 33.26 -24.10
N PRO A 4 0.19 32.85 -24.79
CA PRO A 4 0.55 31.44 -24.82
C PRO A 4 0.90 31.02 -23.40
N LEU A 5 0.10 30.12 -22.83
CA LEU A 5 0.44 29.41 -21.60
C LEU A 5 1.69 28.58 -21.92
N ILE A 6 2.87 29.12 -21.59
CA ILE A 6 4.11 28.35 -21.67
C ILE A 6 3.91 27.17 -20.72
N PRO A 7 3.95 25.91 -21.20
CA PRO A 7 3.85 24.76 -20.31
C PRO A 7 5.00 24.85 -19.31
N SER A 8 4.69 24.85 -18.02
CA SER A 8 5.72 24.76 -16.99
C SER A 8 6.66 23.60 -17.31
N PRO A 9 7.99 23.76 -17.13
CA PRO A 9 8.93 22.69 -17.40
C PRO A 9 8.55 21.48 -16.53
N ARG A 10 8.15 20.39 -17.18
CA ARG A 10 7.92 19.12 -16.49
C ARG A 10 9.25 18.73 -15.83
N PRO A 11 9.25 18.36 -14.54
CA PRO A 11 10.48 17.93 -13.89
C PRO A 11 11.12 16.81 -14.69
N THR A 12 12.40 16.94 -14.99
CA THR A 12 13.17 15.93 -15.72
C THR A 12 13.22 14.66 -14.88
N LEU A 13 12.63 13.58 -15.40
CA LEU A 13 12.65 12.28 -14.76
C LEU A 13 14.09 11.74 -14.72
N THR A 14 14.48 11.17 -13.59
CA THR A 14 15.68 10.34 -13.53
C THR A 14 15.42 9.00 -14.24
N ALA A 15 16.48 8.30 -14.64
CA ALA A 15 16.35 6.98 -15.26
C ALA A 15 15.59 6.00 -14.35
N ALA A 16 15.86 6.03 -13.04
CA ALA A 16 15.16 5.20 -12.06
C ALA A 16 13.66 5.51 -12.00
N GLN A 17 13.28 6.78 -12.03
CA GLN A 17 11.88 7.21 -12.04
C GLN A 17 11.16 6.79 -13.34
N ALA A 18 11.81 6.94 -14.49
CA ALA A 18 11.25 6.50 -15.78
C ALA A 18 11.00 4.98 -15.82
N VAL A 19 11.96 4.19 -15.31
CA VAL A 19 11.79 2.73 -15.17
C VAL A 19 10.67 2.40 -14.19
N ALA A 20 10.57 3.12 -13.07
CA ALA A 20 9.52 2.90 -12.07
C ALA A 20 8.12 3.10 -12.65
N LEU A 21 7.94 4.17 -13.44
CA LEU A 21 6.68 4.46 -14.14
C LEU A 21 6.34 3.42 -15.22
N THR A 22 7.35 2.89 -15.91
CA THR A 22 7.15 1.82 -16.89
C THR A 22 6.69 0.52 -16.21
N LEU A 23 7.37 0.11 -15.13
CA LEU A 23 6.98 -1.06 -14.35
C LEU A 23 5.58 -0.89 -13.73
N LEU A 24 5.23 0.31 -13.29
CA LEU A 24 3.89 0.61 -12.79
C LEU A 24 2.82 0.40 -13.87
N ARG A 25 3.10 0.87 -15.10
CA ARG A 25 2.22 0.68 -16.26
C ARG A 25 2.07 -0.79 -16.64
N ASP A 26 3.13 -1.57 -16.50
CA ASP A 26 3.14 -3.02 -16.73
C ASP A 26 2.44 -3.83 -15.62
N GLY A 27 1.94 -3.16 -14.58
CA GLY A 27 1.18 -3.78 -13.51
C GLY A 27 2.02 -4.43 -12.41
N TYR A 28 3.31 -4.11 -12.32
CA TYR A 28 4.12 -4.56 -11.20
C TYR A 28 3.63 -3.95 -9.88
N THR A 29 3.84 -4.70 -8.80
CA THR A 29 3.48 -4.27 -7.46
C THR A 29 4.42 -3.16 -6.99
N GLN A 30 3.92 -2.26 -6.15
CA GLN A 30 4.68 -1.15 -5.58
C GLN A 30 5.95 -1.67 -4.90
N ARG A 31 5.84 -2.76 -4.13
CA ARG A 31 6.99 -3.37 -3.45
C ARG A 31 8.07 -3.83 -4.43
N THR A 32 7.69 -4.44 -5.55
CA THR A 32 8.64 -4.88 -6.57
C THR A 32 9.28 -3.71 -7.28
N ILE A 33 8.53 -2.63 -7.54
CA ILE A 33 9.04 -1.42 -8.15
C ILE A 33 10.08 -0.77 -7.23
N THR A 34 9.73 -0.50 -5.97
CA THR A 34 10.66 0.10 -4.99
C THR A 34 11.93 -0.74 -4.81
N ALA A 35 11.81 -2.07 -4.77
CA ALA A 35 12.98 -2.95 -4.67
C ALA A 35 13.91 -2.90 -5.91
N ARG A 36 13.38 -2.59 -7.09
CA ARG A 36 14.14 -2.56 -8.35
C ARG A 36 14.69 -1.18 -8.68
N THR A 37 13.98 -0.12 -8.31
CA THR A 37 14.30 1.25 -8.72
C THR A 37 14.75 2.15 -7.57
N GLY A 38 14.51 1.73 -6.32
CA GLY A 38 14.74 2.57 -5.14
C GLY A 38 13.79 3.76 -5.04
N VAL A 39 12.77 3.83 -5.90
CA VAL A 39 11.78 4.92 -5.87
C VAL A 39 10.77 4.63 -4.76
N GLU A 40 10.63 5.59 -3.86
CA GLU A 40 9.67 5.51 -2.76
C GLU A 40 8.22 5.51 -3.29
N PRO A 41 7.31 4.79 -2.62
CA PRO A 41 5.91 4.70 -3.04
C PRO A 41 5.21 6.03 -3.25
N ASP A 42 5.41 6.99 -2.34
CA ASP A 42 4.73 8.28 -2.39
C ASP A 42 5.18 9.07 -3.62
N ASP A 43 6.48 9.02 -3.93
CA ASP A 43 7.04 9.62 -5.13
C ASP A 43 6.55 8.89 -6.39
N LEU A 44 6.46 7.56 -6.36
CA LEU A 44 5.95 6.75 -7.47
C LEU A 44 4.51 7.16 -7.85
N TYR A 45 3.61 7.28 -6.86
CA TYR A 45 2.22 7.66 -7.14
C TYR A 45 2.09 9.14 -7.53
N ARG A 46 2.89 10.03 -6.93
CA ARG A 46 2.93 11.45 -7.34
C ARG A 46 3.40 11.60 -8.79
N LEU A 47 4.47 10.88 -9.17
CA LEU A 47 4.98 10.87 -10.54
C LEU A 47 3.97 10.24 -11.50
N ALA A 48 3.30 9.15 -11.11
CA ALA A 48 2.26 8.55 -11.94
C ALA A 48 1.12 9.54 -12.23
N MET A 49 0.69 10.32 -11.23
CA MET A 49 -0.28 11.40 -11.42
C MET A 49 0.25 12.48 -12.38
N LEU A 50 1.47 13.00 -12.16
CA LEU A 50 2.06 14.05 -12.99
C LEU A 50 2.25 13.65 -14.46
N HIS A 51 2.38 12.35 -14.73
CA HIS A 51 2.60 11.78 -16.06
C HIS A 51 1.36 11.06 -16.63
N ASP A 52 0.18 11.24 -16.03
CA ASP A 52 -1.09 10.63 -16.46
C ASP A 52 -1.04 9.08 -16.59
N ILE A 53 -0.23 8.42 -15.75
CA ILE A 53 -0.11 6.97 -15.72
C ILE A 53 -1.12 6.40 -14.72
N THR A 54 -1.95 5.46 -15.18
CA THR A 54 -2.94 4.81 -14.33
C THR A 54 -2.24 3.88 -13.34
N ALA A 55 -2.14 4.31 -12.08
CA ALA A 55 -1.67 3.47 -11.00
C ALA A 55 -2.66 2.32 -10.73
N PRO A 56 -2.18 1.14 -10.27
CA PRO A 56 -3.07 0.08 -9.81
C PRO A 56 -3.93 0.62 -8.68
N HIS A 57 -5.26 0.48 -8.82
CA HIS A 57 -6.24 1.03 -7.88
C HIS A 57 -7.01 -0.08 -7.18
N GLY A 58 -7.48 0.14 -5.95
CA GLY A 58 -8.30 -0.84 -5.23
C GLY A 58 -7.56 -2.13 -4.83
N THR A 59 -6.24 -2.14 -4.92
CA THR A 59 -5.37 -3.22 -4.45
C THR A 59 -4.78 -2.88 -3.07
N VAL A 60 -4.22 -3.89 -2.40
CA VAL A 60 -3.59 -3.72 -1.07
C VAL A 60 -2.45 -2.69 -1.10
N GLU A 61 -1.76 -2.54 -2.21
CA GLU A 61 -0.65 -1.58 -2.36
C GLU A 61 -1.12 -0.28 -3.03
N GLY A 62 -2.08 -0.36 -3.94
CA GLY A 62 -2.57 0.75 -4.74
C GLY A 62 -3.77 1.52 -4.19
N HIS A 63 -4.07 1.40 -2.89
CA HIS A 63 -5.22 2.08 -2.30
C HIS A 63 -4.99 3.58 -2.05
N HIS A 64 -3.72 4.03 -2.05
CA HIS A 64 -3.33 5.44 -1.90
C HIS A 64 -3.37 6.23 -3.21
N CYS A 65 -3.85 5.64 -4.32
CA CYS A 65 -3.88 6.33 -5.62
C CYS A 65 -4.68 7.64 -5.61
N HIS A 66 -5.70 7.76 -4.75
CA HIS A 66 -6.50 8.98 -4.60
C HIS A 66 -5.85 9.99 -3.65
N GLU A 67 -5.08 9.55 -2.65
CA GLU A 67 -4.34 10.45 -1.76
C GLU A 67 -3.30 11.24 -2.54
N ALA A 68 -2.59 10.58 -3.48
CA ALA A 68 -1.66 11.25 -4.38
C ALA A 68 -2.34 12.31 -5.27
N ARG A 69 -3.63 12.13 -5.58
CA ARG A 69 -4.45 13.06 -6.37
C ARG A 69 -5.23 14.07 -5.51
N GLN A 70 -5.12 13.99 -4.18
CA GLN A 70 -5.93 14.75 -3.22
C GLN A 70 -7.44 14.62 -3.48
N GLU A 71 -7.86 13.43 -3.93
CA GLU A 71 -9.25 13.09 -4.22
C GLU A 71 -9.82 12.17 -3.12
N ASP A 72 -11.14 12.14 -2.99
CA ASP A 72 -11.80 11.16 -2.14
C ASP A 72 -11.56 9.73 -2.68
N PRO A 73 -11.27 8.76 -1.80
CA PRO A 73 -11.02 7.39 -2.23
C PRO A 73 -12.29 6.74 -2.79
N CYS A 74 -12.19 6.10 -3.96
CA CYS A 74 -13.28 5.28 -4.46
C CYS A 74 -13.53 4.05 -3.57
N THR A 75 -14.74 3.48 -3.64
CA THR A 75 -15.19 2.33 -2.84
C THR A 75 -14.20 1.16 -2.85
N LYS A 76 -13.57 0.89 -4.00
CA LYS A 76 -12.56 -0.18 -4.12
C LYS A 76 -11.31 0.11 -3.28
N CYS A 77 -10.82 1.35 -3.28
CA CYS A 77 -9.69 1.78 -2.46
C CYS A 77 -10.04 1.77 -0.97
N THR A 78 -11.24 2.20 -0.58
CA THR A 78 -11.74 2.12 0.80
C THR A 78 -11.74 0.68 1.32
N HIS A 79 -12.27 -0.27 0.53
CA HIS A 79 -12.25 -1.68 0.91
C HIS A 79 -10.83 -2.25 1.00
N ALA A 80 -9.95 -1.85 0.09
CA ALA A 80 -8.56 -2.28 0.10
C ALA A 80 -7.84 -1.79 1.36
N PHE A 81 -7.98 -0.50 1.71
CA PHE A 81 -7.48 0.09 2.95
C PHE A 81 -8.02 -0.65 4.17
N GLY A 82 -9.34 -0.88 4.24
CA GLY A 82 -9.97 -1.62 5.33
C GLY A 82 -9.40 -3.03 5.52
N ARG A 83 -9.09 -3.75 4.43
CA ARG A 83 -8.43 -5.06 4.50
C ARG A 83 -7.01 -4.97 5.04
N VAL A 84 -6.24 -3.95 4.63
CA VAL A 84 -4.87 -3.72 5.15
C VAL A 84 -4.92 -3.44 6.65
N HIS A 85 -5.76 -2.50 7.05
CA HIS A 85 -5.95 -2.10 8.43
C HIS A 85 -6.40 -3.27 9.32
N ALA A 86 -7.37 -4.06 8.87
CA ALA A 86 -7.81 -5.26 9.58
C ALA A 86 -6.69 -6.30 9.74
N ARG A 87 -5.85 -6.50 8.72
CA ARG A 87 -4.68 -7.40 8.79
C ARG A 87 -3.64 -6.89 9.78
N GLN A 88 -3.38 -5.58 9.79
CA GLN A 88 -2.45 -4.95 10.73
C GLN A 88 -2.95 -5.11 12.18
N HIS A 89 -4.24 -4.87 12.44
CA HIS A 89 -4.85 -5.13 13.75
C HIS A 89 -4.77 -6.60 14.15
N ALA A 90 -5.06 -7.53 13.24
CA ALA A 90 -4.95 -8.96 13.53
C ALA A 90 -3.51 -9.37 13.87
N ARG A 91 -2.51 -8.82 13.18
CA ARG A 91 -1.09 -9.03 13.49
C ARG A 91 -0.72 -8.44 14.85
N HIS A 92 -1.13 -7.20 15.11
CA HIS A 92 -0.89 -6.53 16.39
C HIS A 92 -1.49 -7.31 17.57
N ARG A 93 -2.73 -7.83 17.42
CA ARG A 93 -3.32 -8.72 18.42
C ARG A 93 -2.51 -9.99 18.61
N ARG A 94 -1.96 -10.59 17.54
CA ARG A 94 -1.10 -11.78 17.66
C ARG A 94 0.23 -11.48 18.36
N THR A 95 0.83 -10.32 18.13
CA THR A 95 2.07 -9.92 18.81
C THR A 95 1.82 -9.62 20.28
N LEU A 96 0.69 -9.01 20.63
CA LEU A 96 0.30 -8.75 22.02
C LEU A 96 -0.20 -10.01 22.74
N ALA A 97 -0.95 -10.88 22.06
CA ALA A 97 -1.45 -12.14 22.58
C ALA A 97 -0.43 -13.28 22.49
N ALA A 98 0.81 -13.00 22.07
CA ALA A 98 1.94 -13.91 22.22
C ALA A 98 2.35 -13.97 23.70
N VAL A 99 1.43 -14.45 24.54
CA VAL A 99 1.77 -14.98 25.85
C VAL A 99 2.83 -16.05 25.60
N PRO A 100 4.04 -15.94 26.17
CA PRO A 100 5.07 -16.95 25.96
C PRO A 100 4.50 -18.31 26.31
N ARG A 101 4.80 -19.34 25.50
CA ARG A 101 4.24 -20.69 25.66
C ARG A 101 4.44 -21.25 27.08
N SER A 102 5.42 -20.73 27.83
CA SER A 102 5.68 -21.03 29.24
C SER A 102 4.59 -20.56 30.23
N LEU A 103 3.77 -19.59 29.86
CA LEU A 103 2.68 -19.05 30.69
C LEU A 103 1.29 -19.54 30.27
N ARG A 104 1.21 -20.44 29.27
CA ARG A 104 -0.08 -21.07 28.94
C ARG A 104 -0.47 -22.01 30.09
N PRO A 105 -1.61 -21.80 30.76
CA PRO A 105 -2.07 -22.75 31.77
C PRO A 105 -2.24 -24.10 31.08
N ARG A 106 -1.42 -25.09 31.48
CA ARG A 106 -1.64 -26.49 31.14
C ARG A 106 -3.03 -26.83 31.62
N GLY A 107 -3.96 -27.00 30.67
CA GLY A 107 -5.35 -27.30 30.95
C GLY A 107 -5.42 -28.38 32.03
N ARG A 108 -6.08 -28.05 33.13
CA ARG A 108 -6.48 -29.01 34.16
C ARG A 108 -7.38 -30.02 33.45
N GLN A 109 -6.77 -31.14 33.04
CA GLN A 109 -7.49 -32.29 32.48
C GLN A 109 -8.63 -32.59 33.43
N GLY A 110 -9.86 -32.44 32.93
CA GLY A 110 -11.07 -32.66 33.69
C GLY A 110 -11.07 -34.09 34.23
N ARG A 111 -10.84 -34.24 35.53
CA ARG A 111 -11.30 -35.43 36.24
C ARG A 111 -12.80 -35.26 36.44
N ARG A 112 -13.56 -35.66 35.43
CA ARG A 112 -14.99 -35.94 35.57
C ARG A 112 -15.10 -37.21 36.41
N ALA A 113 -15.17 -37.06 37.73
CA ALA A 113 -15.50 -38.16 38.62
C ALA A 113 -16.98 -38.48 38.40
N VAL A 114 -17.24 -39.61 37.74
CA VAL A 114 -18.52 -40.28 37.79
C VAL A 114 -18.51 -41.10 39.07
N ARG A 115 -19.35 -40.72 40.03
CA ARG A 115 -19.95 -41.61 41.03
C ARG A 115 -21.17 -40.94 41.61
#